data_AF-A0A2N7ICJ0-F1
#
_entry.id   AF-A0A2N7ICJ0-F1
#
_cell.length_a   1.000
_cell.length_b   1.000
_cell.length_c   1.000
_cell.angle_alpha   90.00
_cell.angle_beta   90.00
_cell.angle_gamma   90.00
#
_symmetry.space_group_name_H-M   'P 1'
#
loop_
_entity.id
_entity.type
_entity.pdbx_description
1 polymer ?
#
loop_
_entity_poly.entity_id
_entity_poly.type
_entity_poly.pdbx_seq_one_letter_code
_entity_poly.pdbx_strand_id
1 'polypeptide(L)'
;MNTPTFSPSNRPIQKPQNNNAPSSANLHSVPVNQQRSAHPEQPQNNQAFSPATPPANNPQNAGLKPNPFKANNQEPDPNSMRQIRAHSYKVHGGKAALEVKPDEKLKSSQQGIVDENGEQNIFYTIRLEAAISNNSGDRSFNWKDKVAIQLTDIELPLFIGVCFGFYEKIYFGNHGVGGEKSSKFFGVEHQGSKVFFQVGQKDKPIRAVPVNLPQSMHIGLMALEIYCKNFPGIDSNTVLNSISNMCGMYISQNRKEIRDKA
;
A
#
# COMPACT_ATOMS: atom_id res chain seq x y z
N MET A 1 8.70 52.36 -42.94
CA MET A 1 9.52 52.45 -41.73
C MET A 1 9.61 51.06 -41.10
N ASN A 2 10.81 50.49 -41.18
CA ASN A 2 11.46 49.42 -40.41
C ASN A 2 10.64 48.24 -39.87
N THR A 3 10.77 47.11 -40.57
CA THR A 3 10.67 45.74 -40.05
C THR A 3 11.95 45.35 -39.29
N PRO A 4 11.88 44.51 -38.24
CA PRO A 4 13.05 43.78 -37.77
C PRO A 4 12.98 42.31 -38.18
N THR A 5 13.87 41.95 -39.10
CA THR A 5 14.37 40.60 -39.37
C THR A 5 15.35 40.17 -38.27
N PHE A 6 15.19 38.98 -37.70
CA PHE A 6 16.25 38.31 -36.93
C PHE A 6 16.51 36.93 -37.53
N SER A 7 17.73 36.75 -38.03
CA SER A 7 18.26 35.52 -38.61
C SER A 7 18.71 34.53 -37.52
N PRO A 8 18.69 33.21 -37.81
CA PRO A 8 19.06 32.16 -36.87
C PRO A 8 20.59 31.94 -36.80
N SER A 9 21.11 31.81 -35.58
CA SER A 9 22.52 31.47 -35.33
C SER A 9 22.77 29.98 -35.52
N ASN A 10 23.59 29.65 -36.52
CA ASN A 10 24.25 28.36 -36.72
C ASN A 10 25.12 27.98 -35.52
N ARG A 11 24.87 26.82 -34.91
CA ARG A 11 25.88 26.07 -34.14
C ARG A 11 26.07 24.68 -34.78
N PRO A 12 27.31 24.24 -35.01
CA PRO A 12 27.56 22.93 -35.59
C PRO A 12 27.25 21.81 -34.58
N ILE A 13 26.53 20.81 -35.07
CA ILE A 13 26.23 19.54 -34.40
C ILE A 13 27.47 18.65 -34.52
N GLN A 14 28.17 18.40 -33.41
CA GLN A 14 29.18 17.33 -33.34
C GLN A 14 28.50 16.01 -32.95
N LYS A 15 28.57 15.04 -33.86
CA LYS A 15 28.27 13.63 -33.60
C LYS A 15 29.54 12.95 -33.06
N PRO A 16 29.49 12.20 -31.94
CA PRO A 16 30.51 11.21 -31.65
C PRO A 16 30.30 9.97 -32.50
N GLN A 17 31.38 9.52 -33.13
CA GLN A 17 31.47 8.36 -34.01
C GLN A 17 31.16 7.04 -33.29
N ASN A 18 30.41 6.19 -33.99
CA ASN A 18 30.16 4.79 -33.68
C ASN A 18 31.25 3.95 -34.38
N ASN A 19 32.11 3.26 -33.61
CA ASN A 19 33.09 2.32 -34.16
C ASN A 19 32.69 0.89 -33.81
N ASN A 20 32.60 0.07 -34.86
CA ASN A 20 32.23 -1.34 -34.84
C ASN A 20 33.37 -2.25 -34.33
N ALA A 21 33.00 -3.17 -33.41
CA ALA A 21 33.25 -4.63 -33.43
C ALA A 21 34.73 -5.16 -33.42
N PRO A 22 34.93 -6.51 -33.37
CA PRO A 22 35.30 -7.24 -32.16
C PRO A 22 36.75 -7.76 -32.21
N SER A 23 37.31 -8.17 -31.07
CA SER A 23 38.59 -8.89 -31.02
C SER A 23 38.50 -10.14 -30.17
N SER A 24 38.90 -11.25 -30.78
CA SER A 24 38.93 -12.60 -30.26
C SER A 24 40.38 -13.07 -30.07
N ALA A 25 40.55 -13.92 -29.03
CA ALA A 25 41.51 -15.02 -28.85
C ALA A 25 43.04 -14.78 -28.78
N ASN A 26 43.63 -15.19 -27.63
CA ASN A 26 44.63 -16.26 -27.47
C ASN A 26 45.01 -16.38 -25.97
N LEU A 27 44.79 -17.48 -25.24
CA LEU A 27 45.42 -18.84 -25.21
C LEU A 27 46.65 -18.96 -24.27
N HIS A 28 46.69 -20.09 -23.54
CA HIS A 28 47.67 -20.64 -22.56
C HIS A 28 47.48 -20.25 -21.07
N SER A 29 47.53 -21.14 -20.07
CA SER A 29 47.65 -22.62 -19.95
C SER A 29 47.48 -23.04 -18.47
N VAL A 30 47.04 -24.28 -18.23
CA VAL A 30 46.78 -24.95 -16.92
C VAL A 30 48.07 -25.46 -16.25
N PRO A 31 48.10 -25.75 -14.93
CA PRO A 31 47.87 -27.12 -14.42
C PRO A 31 46.96 -27.12 -13.13
N VAL A 32 46.02 -28.04 -12.84
CA VAL A 32 45.98 -29.50 -12.55
C VAL A 32 46.93 -30.00 -11.44
N ASN A 33 46.39 -30.20 -10.23
CA ASN A 33 46.36 -31.47 -9.45
C ASN A 33 45.60 -31.23 -8.10
N GLN A 34 44.38 -31.71 -7.87
CA GLN A 34 43.92 -33.03 -7.38
C GLN A 34 44.42 -33.53 -6.00
N GLN A 35 43.43 -33.75 -5.13
CA GLN A 35 43.29 -34.70 -4.00
C GLN A 35 44.00 -34.45 -2.66
N ARG A 36 43.19 -34.28 -1.60
CA ARG A 36 42.98 -35.31 -0.56
C ARG A 36 41.82 -34.98 0.40
N SER A 37 41.03 -36.01 0.66
CA SER A 37 40.00 -36.15 1.69
C SER A 37 40.59 -36.20 3.09
N ALA A 38 39.87 -35.68 4.11
CA ALA A 38 39.81 -36.28 5.45
C ALA A 38 38.74 -35.59 6.32
N HIS A 39 37.79 -36.39 6.79
CA HIS A 39 36.87 -36.15 7.90
C HIS A 39 37.67 -36.20 9.22
N PRO A 40 37.26 -35.46 10.27
CA PRO A 40 37.37 -36.03 11.62
C PRO A 40 36.05 -36.03 12.40
N GLU A 41 35.94 -37.10 13.18
CA GLU A 41 34.85 -37.59 14.01
C GLU A 41 34.36 -36.65 15.13
N GLN A 42 33.11 -36.90 15.54
CA GLN A 42 32.52 -36.47 16.79
C GLN A 42 33.24 -37.05 18.03
N PRO A 43 33.08 -36.41 19.19
CA PRO A 43 32.93 -37.15 20.45
C PRO A 43 31.47 -37.12 20.93
N GLN A 44 30.92 -38.33 21.13
CA GLN A 44 29.73 -38.60 21.91
C GLN A 44 29.95 -38.21 23.38
N ASN A 45 28.96 -37.54 23.99
CA ASN A 45 28.82 -37.55 25.45
C ASN A 45 27.45 -38.14 25.81
N ASN A 46 27.45 -39.45 26.04
CA ASN A 46 26.37 -40.16 26.70
C ASN A 46 26.52 -39.94 28.21
N GLN A 47 25.57 -39.24 28.83
CA GLN A 47 25.33 -39.40 30.26
C GLN A 47 23.90 -39.86 30.52
N ALA A 48 23.85 -40.92 31.31
CA ALA A 48 22.76 -41.84 31.51
C ALA A 48 21.64 -41.28 32.39
N PHE A 49 20.43 -41.78 32.12
CA PHE A 49 19.29 -41.75 33.03
C PHE A 49 19.57 -42.59 34.28
N SER A 50 19.35 -42.00 35.46
CA SER A 50 19.09 -42.72 36.70
C SER A 50 17.84 -42.15 37.39
N PRO A 51 16.93 -42.99 37.91
CA PRO A 51 15.66 -42.57 38.49
C PRO A 51 15.81 -42.23 39.98
N ALA A 52 15.19 -41.12 40.42
CA ALA A 52 15.03 -40.82 41.84
C ALA A 52 13.56 -40.47 42.14
N THR A 53 12.98 -41.24 43.07
CA THR A 53 11.64 -41.11 43.66
C THR A 53 11.44 -39.81 44.46
N PRO A 54 10.20 -39.33 44.64
CA PRO A 54 9.91 -38.05 45.28
C PRO A 54 9.81 -38.17 46.82
N PRO A 55 10.09 -37.09 47.56
CA PRO A 55 9.43 -36.85 48.84
C PRO A 55 8.45 -35.67 48.74
N ALA A 56 7.24 -35.92 49.20
CA ALA A 56 6.23 -34.92 49.47
C ALA A 56 6.59 -34.12 50.75
N ASN A 57 6.53 -32.79 50.68
CA ASN A 57 5.85 -31.93 51.66
C ASN A 57 5.91 -30.46 51.24
N ASN A 58 4.72 -29.86 51.07
CA ASN A 58 4.46 -28.43 51.12
C ASN A 58 4.18 -28.04 52.61
N PRO A 59 3.99 -26.78 53.03
CA PRO A 59 4.01 -25.51 52.28
C PRO A 59 4.73 -24.35 52.99
N GLN A 60 5.16 -23.32 52.24
CA GLN A 60 5.17 -21.96 52.79
C GLN A 60 5.12 -20.88 51.70
N ASN A 61 4.14 -19.99 51.88
CA ASN A 61 3.82 -18.82 51.07
C ASN A 61 5.04 -17.99 50.64
N ALA A 62 5.27 -17.91 49.34
CA ALA A 62 5.98 -16.80 48.72
C ALA A 62 5.09 -16.26 47.59
N GLY A 63 4.71 -14.98 47.71
CA GLY A 63 3.74 -14.31 46.83
C GLY A 63 4.10 -14.45 45.35
N LEU A 64 3.23 -15.13 44.61
CA LEU A 64 3.30 -15.18 43.16
C LEU A 64 2.94 -13.80 42.61
N LYS A 65 3.94 -13.11 42.04
CA LYS A 65 3.69 -11.99 41.12
C LYS A 65 2.79 -12.51 39.98
N PRO A 66 1.73 -11.80 39.59
CA PRO A 66 0.87 -12.25 38.49
C PRO A 66 1.69 -12.34 37.20
N ASN A 67 1.61 -13.51 36.56
CA ASN A 67 2.26 -13.79 35.30
C ASN A 67 1.62 -12.91 34.20
N PRO A 68 2.37 -12.04 33.48
CA PRO A 68 1.79 -11.06 32.55
C PRO A 68 1.25 -11.69 31.24
N PHE A 69 1.30 -13.01 31.11
CA PHE A 69 0.86 -13.75 29.92
C PHE A 69 -0.31 -14.70 30.16
N LYS A 70 -1.06 -14.56 31.26
CA LYS A 70 -2.39 -15.16 31.32
C LYS A 70 -3.32 -14.37 30.41
N ALA A 71 -3.50 -14.88 29.19
CA ALA A 71 -4.57 -14.45 28.30
C ALA A 71 -5.89 -14.61 29.05
N ASN A 72 -6.51 -13.49 29.42
CA ASN A 72 -7.93 -13.47 29.77
C ASN A 72 -8.67 -13.91 28.51
N ASN A 73 -9.19 -15.14 28.50
CA ASN A 73 -10.20 -15.58 27.55
C ASN A 73 -11.54 -14.90 27.90
N GLN A 74 -11.56 -13.57 27.93
CA GLN A 74 -12.80 -12.84 27.73
C GLN A 74 -13.03 -12.84 26.23
N GLU A 75 -14.14 -13.42 25.79
CA GLU A 75 -14.63 -13.18 24.44
C GLU A 75 -14.60 -11.66 24.20
N PRO A 76 -13.96 -11.20 23.12
CA PRO A 76 -13.86 -9.78 22.85
C PRO A 76 -15.27 -9.20 22.77
N ASP A 77 -15.54 -8.17 23.58
CA ASP A 77 -16.82 -7.47 23.58
C ASP A 77 -17.20 -7.12 22.13
N PRO A 78 -18.37 -7.55 21.62
CA PRO A 78 -18.82 -7.23 20.27
C PRO A 78 -18.80 -5.73 19.95
N ASN A 79 -18.95 -4.86 20.97
CA ASN A 79 -18.83 -3.41 20.83
C ASN A 79 -17.37 -2.92 20.79
N SER A 80 -16.42 -3.59 21.45
CA SER A 80 -14.99 -3.28 21.33
C SER A 80 -14.46 -3.51 19.91
N MET A 81 -14.98 -4.53 19.21
CA MET A 81 -14.73 -4.77 17.78
C MET A 81 -15.40 -3.73 16.86
N ARG A 82 -16.54 -3.14 17.28
CA ARG A 82 -17.16 -2.01 16.55
C ARG A 82 -16.37 -0.70 16.70
N GLN A 83 -15.59 -0.54 17.77
CA GLN A 83 -14.85 0.69 18.04
C GLN A 83 -13.53 0.81 17.25
N ILE A 84 -12.99 -0.31 16.74
CA ILE A 84 -11.86 -0.32 15.80
C ILE A 84 -12.28 0.21 14.41
N ARG A 85 -13.59 0.26 14.10
CA ARG A 85 -14.14 0.61 12.78
C ARG A 85 -14.05 2.09 12.39
N ALA A 86 -13.43 2.93 13.23
CA ALA A 86 -13.33 4.38 13.03
C ALA A 86 -11.88 4.90 12.88
N HIS A 87 -10.89 4.04 12.66
CA HIS A 87 -9.51 4.50 12.53
C HIS A 87 -9.21 4.99 11.11
N SER A 88 -9.13 6.31 10.95
CA SER A 88 -8.48 6.91 9.80
C SER A 88 -6.95 6.72 9.89
N TYR A 89 -6.30 6.54 8.75
CA TYR A 89 -4.85 6.44 8.65
C TYR A 89 -4.26 7.76 8.18
N LYS A 90 -3.45 8.38 9.04
CA LYS A 90 -2.75 9.63 8.75
C LYS A 90 -1.27 9.36 8.48
N VAL A 91 -0.79 9.84 7.34
CA VAL A 91 0.62 9.77 6.95
C VAL A 91 1.15 11.17 6.68
N HIS A 92 2.29 11.50 7.28
CA HIS A 92 2.90 12.82 7.18
C HIS A 92 4.20 12.73 6.39
N GLY A 93 4.22 13.33 5.19
CA GLY A 93 5.42 13.52 4.38
C GLY A 93 6.05 14.89 4.61
N GLY A 94 7.18 15.16 3.93
CA GLY A 94 7.89 16.43 4.09
C GLY A 94 7.16 17.65 3.49
N LYS A 95 6.36 17.45 2.43
CA LYS A 95 5.66 18.53 1.71
C LYS A 95 4.13 18.44 1.79
N ALA A 96 3.60 17.28 2.14
CA ALA A 96 2.17 17.03 2.21
C ALA A 96 1.87 15.93 3.24
N ALA A 97 0.63 15.90 3.71
CA ALA A 97 0.06 14.82 4.51
C ALA A 97 -1.14 14.22 3.79
N LEU A 98 -1.41 12.95 4.11
CA LEU A 98 -2.53 12.16 3.61
C LEU A 98 -3.31 11.61 4.80
N GLU A 99 -4.63 11.69 4.75
CA GLU A 99 -5.55 10.96 5.60
C GLU A 99 -6.43 10.06 4.72
N VAL A 100 -6.45 8.77 5.02
CA VAL A 100 -7.36 7.80 4.41
C VAL A 100 -8.38 7.40 5.46
N LYS A 101 -9.67 7.52 5.15
CA LYS A 101 -10.74 7.21 6.11
C LYS A 101 -11.93 6.52 5.45
N PRO A 102 -12.69 5.70 6.21
CA PRO A 102 -13.99 5.20 5.76
C PRO A 102 -14.94 6.34 5.37
N ASP A 103 -15.80 6.06 4.40
CA ASP A 103 -16.81 6.98 3.87
C ASP A 103 -17.96 6.18 3.26
N GLU A 104 -19.08 6.84 2.97
CA GLU A 104 -20.26 6.20 2.40
C GLU A 104 -20.81 7.04 1.24
N LYS A 105 -21.34 6.35 0.23
CA LYS A 105 -21.98 6.99 -0.93
C LYS A 105 -23.40 6.48 -1.08
N LEU A 106 -24.35 7.41 -1.19
CA LEU A 106 -25.69 7.11 -1.65
C LEU A 106 -25.65 6.70 -3.13
N LYS A 107 -26.17 5.53 -3.44
CA LYS A 107 -26.40 5.06 -4.81
C LYS A 107 -27.85 5.34 -5.19
N SER A 108 -28.05 5.98 -6.34
CA SER A 108 -29.39 6.21 -6.91
C SER A 108 -29.95 4.98 -7.61
N SER A 109 -29.10 4.02 -7.97
CA SER A 109 -29.47 2.75 -8.59
C SER A 109 -30.01 1.76 -7.55
N GLN A 110 -30.85 0.81 -7.98
CA GLN A 110 -31.20 -0.37 -7.17
C GLN A 110 -30.00 -1.28 -6.84
N GLN A 111 -28.84 -1.05 -7.47
CA GLN A 111 -27.60 -1.79 -7.23
C GLN A 111 -26.83 -1.21 -6.03
N GLY A 112 -26.86 -1.92 -4.91
CA GLY A 112 -26.03 -1.69 -3.72
C GLY A 112 -26.68 -2.31 -2.49
N ILE A 113 -26.15 -2.01 -1.30
CA ILE A 113 -26.70 -2.56 -0.06
C ILE A 113 -27.81 -1.65 0.42
N VAL A 114 -28.95 -2.26 0.71
CA VAL A 114 -30.02 -1.56 1.42
C VAL A 114 -29.64 -1.53 2.90
N ASP A 115 -29.69 -0.36 3.52
CA ASP A 115 -29.48 -0.21 4.96
C ASP A 115 -30.45 -1.09 5.78
N GLU A 116 -30.20 -1.19 7.09
CA GLU A 116 -30.98 -2.01 8.02
C GLU A 116 -32.49 -1.66 8.03
N ASN A 117 -32.86 -0.47 7.57
CA ASN A 117 -34.23 0.01 7.53
C ASN A 117 -34.90 -0.14 6.17
N GLY A 118 -34.18 -0.59 5.13
CA GLY A 118 -34.75 -0.71 3.80
C GLY A 118 -34.75 0.58 2.98
N GLU A 119 -34.17 1.67 3.50
CA GLU A 119 -34.46 3.04 3.05
C GLU A 119 -33.39 3.61 2.12
N GLN A 120 -32.12 3.29 2.35
CA GLN A 120 -31.00 3.86 1.59
C GLN A 120 -30.19 2.79 0.91
N ASN A 121 -29.96 2.98 -0.39
CA ASN A 121 -29.00 2.20 -1.14
C ASN A 121 -27.62 2.84 -0.97
N ILE A 122 -26.76 2.19 -0.21
CA ILE A 122 -25.43 2.70 0.14
C ILE A 122 -24.32 1.85 -0.48
N PHE A 123 -23.19 2.51 -0.71
CA PHE A 123 -21.93 1.88 -1.02
C PHE A 123 -20.87 2.37 -0.03
N TYR A 124 -20.30 1.42 0.73
CA TYR A 124 -19.21 1.66 1.65
C TYR A 124 -17.91 1.87 0.86
N THR A 125 -17.26 3.00 1.08
CA THR A 125 -16.05 3.39 0.35
C THR A 125 -15.03 4.09 1.27
N ILE A 126 -13.94 4.59 0.72
CA ILE A 126 -12.98 5.40 1.45
C ILE A 126 -12.87 6.79 0.84
N ARG A 127 -12.38 7.73 1.66
CA ARG A 127 -12.01 9.08 1.25
C ARG A 127 -10.52 9.29 1.47
N LEU A 128 -9.87 9.85 0.45
CA LEU A 128 -8.53 10.41 0.51
C LEU A 128 -8.64 11.91 0.79
N GLU A 129 -8.01 12.38 1.86
CA GLU A 129 -7.85 13.80 2.12
C GLU A 129 -6.36 14.13 2.19
N ALA A 130 -5.92 15.12 1.42
CA ALA A 130 -4.52 15.50 1.40
C ALA A 130 -4.33 17.00 1.58
N ALA A 131 -3.32 17.37 2.37
CA ALA A 131 -3.03 18.75 2.74
C ALA A 131 -1.54 19.06 2.49
N ILE A 132 -1.24 20.27 2.03
CA ILE A 132 0.14 20.75 1.91
C ILE A 132 0.69 21.13 3.29
N SER A 133 2.01 21.00 3.48
CA SER A 133 2.67 21.52 4.68
C SER A 133 2.51 23.03 4.78
N ASN A 134 2.33 23.55 5.99
CA ASN A 134 2.30 25.00 6.20
C ASN A 134 3.68 25.62 6.00
N ASN A 135 4.74 24.93 6.46
CA ASN A 135 6.12 25.38 6.41
C ASN A 135 7.07 24.20 6.24
N SER A 136 8.08 24.34 5.38
CA SER A 136 9.10 23.29 5.21
C SER A 136 9.84 23.07 6.53
N GLY A 137 9.68 21.90 7.15
CA GLY A 137 10.39 21.49 8.37
C GLY A 137 9.55 21.40 9.63
N ASP A 138 8.35 21.98 9.64
CA ASP A 138 7.36 21.76 10.71
C ASP A 138 6.37 20.66 10.28
N ARG A 139 6.00 19.77 11.21
CA ARG A 139 5.03 18.69 10.97
C ARG A 139 3.58 19.21 11.04
N SER A 140 3.35 20.41 10.50
CA SER A 140 2.03 21.05 10.45
C SER A 140 1.54 21.19 8.99
N PHE A 141 0.24 20.99 8.78
CA PHE A 141 -0.37 20.90 7.46
C PHE A 141 -1.65 21.72 7.36
N ASN A 142 -1.88 22.34 6.20
CA ASN A 142 -3.03 23.18 5.93
C ASN A 142 -4.27 22.33 5.60
N TRP A 143 -4.91 21.75 6.62
CA TRP A 143 -6.13 20.96 6.44
C TRP A 143 -7.36 21.78 6.03
N LYS A 144 -7.31 23.11 6.19
CA LYS A 144 -8.38 24.01 5.71
C LYS A 144 -8.44 24.05 4.18
N ASP A 145 -7.27 24.01 3.51
CA ASP A 145 -7.16 23.86 2.05
C ASP A 145 -6.78 22.41 1.67
N LYS A 146 -7.49 21.42 2.20
CA LYS A 146 -7.30 20.02 1.79
C LYS A 146 -7.97 19.75 0.44
N VAL A 147 -7.42 18.80 -0.31
CA VAL A 147 -8.12 18.17 -1.45
C VAL A 147 -8.69 16.85 -0.96
N ALA A 148 -9.99 16.66 -1.16
CA ALA A 148 -10.73 15.48 -0.75
C ALA A 148 -11.30 14.74 -1.97
N ILE A 149 -11.09 13.42 -2.03
CA ILE A 149 -11.59 12.53 -3.07
C ILE A 149 -12.22 11.32 -2.41
N GLN A 150 -13.51 11.11 -2.66
CA GLN A 150 -14.22 9.87 -2.32
C GLN A 150 -14.04 8.89 -3.48
N LEU A 151 -13.57 7.67 -3.19
CA LEU A 151 -13.35 6.66 -4.22
C LEU A 151 -14.68 6.09 -4.71
N THR A 152 -14.72 5.78 -6.01
CA THR A 152 -15.85 5.07 -6.64
C THR A 152 -15.78 3.56 -6.39
N ASP A 153 -16.83 2.86 -6.80
CA ASP A 153 -16.93 1.40 -6.72
C ASP A 153 -15.95 0.67 -7.64
N ILE A 154 -15.53 1.30 -8.74
CA ILE A 154 -14.52 0.76 -9.66
C ILE A 154 -13.10 1.03 -9.14
N GLU A 155 -12.90 2.19 -8.52
CA GLU A 155 -11.59 2.64 -8.02
C GLU A 155 -11.12 1.89 -6.77
N LEU A 156 -12.02 1.70 -5.79
CA LEU A 156 -11.70 1.11 -4.50
C LEU A 156 -11.01 -0.27 -4.58
N PRO A 157 -11.51 -1.26 -5.34
CA PRO A 157 -10.83 -2.56 -5.43
C PRO A 157 -9.45 -2.46 -6.09
N LEU A 158 -9.27 -1.55 -7.06
CA LEU A 158 -7.96 -1.33 -7.70
C LEU A 158 -6.97 -0.61 -6.77
N PHE A 159 -7.46 0.33 -5.96
CA PHE A 159 -6.69 0.96 -4.89
C PHE A 159 -6.17 -0.08 -3.87
N ILE A 160 -7.03 -1.01 -3.46
CA ILE A 160 -6.65 -2.13 -2.58
C ILE A 160 -5.56 -2.98 -3.27
N GLY A 161 -5.75 -3.30 -4.55
CA GLY A 161 -4.78 -4.05 -5.34
C GLY A 161 -3.39 -3.40 -5.38
N VAL A 162 -3.30 -2.07 -5.53
CA VAL A 162 -2.00 -1.37 -5.48
C VAL A 162 -1.41 -1.38 -4.08
N CYS A 163 -2.21 -1.17 -3.02
CA CYS A 163 -1.71 -1.18 -1.64
C CYS A 163 -1.10 -2.53 -1.25
N PHE A 164 -1.63 -3.64 -1.78
CA PHE A 164 -1.13 -5.01 -1.58
C PHE A 164 -0.09 -5.45 -2.62
N GLY A 165 0.24 -4.61 -3.61
CA GLY A 165 1.23 -4.92 -4.63
C GLY A 165 0.76 -5.89 -5.72
N PHE A 166 -0.55 -6.16 -5.84
CA PHE A 166 -1.13 -6.92 -6.95
C PHE A 166 -1.14 -6.14 -8.27
N TYR A 167 -1.04 -4.81 -8.19
CA TYR A 167 -0.97 -3.94 -9.34
C TYR A 167 0.02 -2.80 -9.09
N GLU A 168 0.76 -2.39 -10.12
CA GLU A 168 1.85 -1.43 -9.95
C GLU A 168 1.33 0.00 -9.74
N LYS A 169 0.37 0.43 -10.55
CA LYS A 169 -0.02 1.85 -10.58
C LYS A 169 -1.45 2.08 -11.03
N ILE A 170 -2.15 2.97 -10.34
CA ILE A 170 -3.44 3.51 -10.78
C ILE A 170 -3.41 5.03 -10.84
N TYR A 171 -4.21 5.59 -11.72
CA TYR A 171 -4.48 7.03 -11.80
C TYR A 171 -5.94 7.25 -12.21
N PHE A 172 -6.69 7.96 -11.38
CA PHE A 172 -8.09 8.25 -11.64
C PHE A 172 -8.31 9.77 -11.60
N GLY A 173 -8.99 10.27 -12.61
CA GLY A 173 -9.23 11.68 -12.83
C GLY A 173 -10.70 12.03 -12.70
N ASN A 174 -11.10 13.17 -13.26
CA ASN A 174 -12.50 13.54 -13.42
C ASN A 174 -13.34 13.59 -12.12
N HIS A 175 -12.70 13.69 -10.94
CA HIS A 175 -13.37 13.91 -9.68
C HIS A 175 -13.73 15.39 -9.48
N GLY A 176 -14.62 15.64 -8.52
CA GLY A 176 -15.09 16.98 -8.15
C GLY A 176 -16.58 17.15 -8.42
N VAL A 177 -17.21 18.06 -7.67
CA VAL A 177 -18.65 18.32 -7.72
C VAL A 177 -18.91 19.81 -7.92
N GLY A 178 -20.08 20.16 -8.43
CA GLY A 178 -20.45 21.56 -8.66
C GLY A 178 -19.44 22.30 -9.54
N GLY A 179 -18.99 23.48 -9.09
CA GLY A 179 -18.01 24.31 -9.80
C GLY A 179 -16.60 23.71 -9.92
N GLU A 180 -16.32 22.62 -9.21
CA GLU A 180 -15.03 21.90 -9.26
C GLU A 180 -15.12 20.59 -10.07
N LYS A 181 -16.20 20.38 -10.83
CA LYS A 181 -16.41 19.14 -11.61
C LYS A 181 -15.21 18.84 -12.50
N SER A 182 -14.78 17.57 -12.47
CA SER A 182 -13.65 17.06 -13.25
C SER A 182 -12.30 17.76 -13.03
N SER A 183 -12.13 18.42 -11.88
CA SER A 183 -10.88 19.12 -11.56
C SER A 183 -9.94 18.34 -10.64
N LYS A 184 -10.41 17.26 -10.01
CA LYS A 184 -9.66 16.48 -9.01
C LYS A 184 -9.21 15.14 -9.56
N PHE A 185 -8.09 14.65 -9.04
CA PHE A 185 -7.52 13.36 -9.41
C PHE A 185 -6.72 12.75 -8.26
N PHE A 186 -6.56 11.43 -8.29
CA PHE A 186 -5.59 10.74 -7.45
C PHE A 186 -4.80 9.71 -8.24
N GLY A 187 -3.66 9.31 -7.69
CA GLY A 187 -2.90 8.18 -8.17
C GLY A 187 -2.18 7.49 -7.03
N VAL A 188 -1.94 6.20 -7.20
CA VAL A 188 -1.23 5.36 -6.24
C VAL A 188 -0.27 4.48 -7.02
N GLU A 189 0.99 4.43 -6.60
CA GLU A 189 2.04 3.67 -7.27
C GLU A 189 2.85 2.87 -6.25
N HIS A 190 2.86 1.55 -6.41
CA HIS A 190 3.63 0.64 -5.58
C HIS A 190 5.08 0.55 -6.08
N GLN A 191 6.04 1.04 -5.29
CA GLN A 191 7.47 1.14 -5.64
C GLN A 191 8.34 0.10 -4.90
N GLY A 192 7.74 -1.02 -4.49
CA GLY A 192 8.40 -2.09 -3.75
C GLY A 192 8.46 -1.80 -2.27
N SER A 193 9.40 -0.96 -1.82
CA SER A 193 9.60 -0.66 -0.39
C SER A 193 8.67 0.43 0.18
N LYS A 194 7.96 1.12 -0.70
CA LYS A 194 7.01 2.18 -0.39
C LYS A 194 5.92 2.25 -1.45
N VAL A 195 4.81 2.89 -1.11
CA VAL A 195 3.72 3.22 -2.03
C VAL A 195 3.58 4.72 -2.07
N PHE A 196 3.61 5.29 -3.27
CA PHE A 196 3.51 6.72 -3.49
C PHE A 196 2.07 7.12 -3.78
N PHE A 197 1.52 7.99 -2.94
CA PHE A 197 0.17 8.52 -3.09
C PHE A 197 0.25 9.94 -3.63
N GLN A 198 -0.57 10.26 -4.61
CA GLN A 198 -0.74 11.61 -5.12
C GLN A 198 -2.21 11.99 -5.14
N VAL A 199 -2.52 13.18 -4.65
CA VAL A 199 -3.87 13.76 -4.69
C VAL A 199 -3.74 15.18 -5.23
N GLY A 200 -4.53 15.51 -6.23
CA GLY A 200 -4.44 16.79 -6.94
C GLY A 200 -5.80 17.41 -7.24
N GLN A 201 -5.75 18.72 -7.46
CA GLN A 201 -6.85 19.54 -7.93
C GLN A 201 -6.27 20.54 -8.94
N LYS A 202 -7.00 20.83 -10.02
CA LYS A 202 -6.64 21.84 -11.01
C LYS A 202 -6.27 23.15 -10.30
N ASP A 203 -5.20 23.79 -10.78
CA ASP A 203 -4.69 25.08 -10.28
C ASP A 203 -4.22 25.06 -8.80
N LYS A 204 -4.08 23.88 -8.18
CA LYS A 204 -3.47 23.71 -6.85
C LYS A 204 -2.22 22.82 -6.93
N PRO A 205 -1.24 23.00 -6.03
CA PRO A 205 -0.09 22.09 -5.93
C PRO A 205 -0.51 20.64 -5.67
N ILE A 206 0.16 19.68 -6.30
CA ILE A 206 -0.07 18.25 -6.05
C ILE A 206 0.39 17.89 -4.64
N ARG A 207 -0.46 17.18 -3.88
CA ARG A 207 -0.14 16.65 -2.57
C ARG A 207 0.37 15.23 -2.72
N ALA A 208 1.69 15.08 -2.70
CA ALA A 208 2.38 13.82 -2.91
C ALA A 208 2.97 13.31 -1.59
N VAL A 209 2.63 12.07 -1.21
CA VAL A 209 2.99 11.47 0.08
C VAL A 209 3.57 10.06 -0.16
N PRO A 210 4.88 9.86 0.09
CA PRO A 210 5.44 8.51 0.14
C PRO A 210 5.00 7.83 1.45
N VAL A 211 4.40 6.65 1.33
CA VAL A 211 3.93 5.83 2.46
C VAL A 211 4.80 4.57 2.51
N ASN A 212 5.35 4.21 3.67
CA ASN A 212 6.15 2.99 3.76
C ASN A 212 5.28 1.73 3.59
N LEU A 213 5.90 0.61 3.22
CA LEU A 213 5.17 -0.62 2.92
C LEU A 213 4.26 -1.09 4.09
N PRO A 214 4.71 -1.16 5.37
CA PRO A 214 3.82 -1.54 6.46
C PRO A 214 2.58 -0.65 6.63
N GLN A 215 2.74 0.67 6.51
CA GLN A 215 1.62 1.62 6.57
C GLN A 215 0.67 1.45 5.39
N SER A 216 1.20 1.22 4.18
CA SER A 216 0.39 0.96 2.99
C SER A 216 -0.42 -0.33 3.14
N MET A 217 0.17 -1.39 3.71
CA MET A 217 -0.54 -2.64 3.99
C MET A 217 -1.72 -2.41 4.95
N HIS A 218 -1.53 -1.61 6.02
CA HIS A 218 -2.63 -1.28 6.93
C HIS A 218 -3.74 -0.46 6.26
N ILE A 219 -3.38 0.49 5.40
CA ILE A 219 -4.34 1.25 4.59
C ILE A 219 -5.13 0.31 3.67
N GLY A 220 -4.45 -0.63 3.01
CA GLY A 220 -5.07 -1.64 2.15
C GLY A 220 -6.02 -2.56 2.93
N LEU A 221 -5.65 -3.00 4.13
CA LEU A 221 -6.50 -3.83 5.00
C LEU A 221 -7.76 -3.09 5.43
N MET A 222 -7.65 -1.81 5.82
CA MET A 222 -8.82 -0.99 6.14
C MET A 222 -9.73 -0.81 4.92
N ALA A 223 -9.14 -0.49 3.75
CA ALA A 223 -9.91 -0.36 2.52
C ALA A 223 -10.61 -1.67 2.14
N LEU A 224 -9.96 -2.83 2.33
CA LEU A 224 -10.55 -4.15 2.14
C LEU A 224 -11.71 -4.41 3.11
N GLU A 225 -11.54 -4.10 4.41
CA GLU A 225 -12.61 -4.24 5.41
C GLU A 225 -13.85 -3.45 4.99
N ILE A 226 -13.65 -2.19 4.58
CA ILE A 226 -14.72 -1.32 4.10
C ILE A 226 -15.35 -1.88 2.82
N TYR A 227 -14.54 -2.33 1.85
CA TYR A 227 -15.06 -2.89 0.61
C TYR A 227 -15.87 -4.17 0.84
N CYS A 228 -15.45 -5.04 1.77
CA CYS A 228 -16.17 -6.26 2.15
C CYS A 228 -17.57 -5.97 2.68
N LYS A 229 -17.80 -4.81 3.30
CA LYS A 229 -19.14 -4.44 3.76
C LYS A 229 -20.15 -4.38 2.63
N ASN A 230 -19.71 -4.17 1.37
CA ASN A 230 -20.57 -4.15 0.18
C ASN A 230 -21.04 -5.54 -0.30
N PHE A 231 -20.56 -6.63 0.31
CA PHE A 231 -20.85 -8.00 -0.13
C PHE A 231 -21.24 -8.91 1.06
N PRO A 232 -22.41 -8.68 1.68
CA PRO A 232 -22.86 -9.49 2.79
C PRO A 232 -22.97 -10.96 2.37
N GLY A 233 -22.38 -11.84 3.17
CA GLY A 233 -22.35 -13.29 2.89
C GLY A 233 -21.15 -13.75 2.05
N ILE A 234 -20.29 -12.86 1.58
CA ILE A 234 -19.02 -13.22 0.94
C ILE A 234 -17.88 -13.04 1.95
N ASP A 235 -17.04 -14.06 2.08
CA ASP A 235 -15.88 -13.99 2.97
C ASP A 235 -14.77 -13.08 2.40
N SER A 236 -13.97 -12.48 3.28
CA SER A 236 -12.93 -11.54 2.87
C SER A 236 -11.84 -12.14 1.99
N ASN A 237 -11.57 -13.45 2.07
CA ASN A 237 -10.59 -14.10 1.19
C ASN A 237 -11.14 -14.21 -0.23
N THR A 238 -12.42 -14.54 -0.40
CA THR A 238 -13.08 -14.55 -1.72
C THR A 238 -13.07 -13.15 -2.35
N VAL A 239 -13.34 -12.10 -1.55
CA VAL A 239 -13.24 -10.70 -2.02
C VAL A 239 -11.80 -10.37 -2.44
N LEU A 240 -10.81 -10.69 -1.61
CA LEU A 240 -9.40 -10.41 -1.90
C LEU A 240 -8.90 -11.16 -3.15
N ASN A 241 -9.25 -12.43 -3.30
CA ASN A 241 -8.93 -13.23 -4.48
C ASN A 241 -9.56 -12.65 -5.75
N SER A 242 -10.80 -12.17 -5.65
CA SER A 242 -11.47 -11.49 -6.77
C SER A 242 -10.73 -10.22 -7.19
N ILE A 243 -10.27 -9.41 -6.22
CA ILE A 243 -9.45 -8.22 -6.47
C ILE A 243 -8.13 -8.60 -7.15
N SER A 244 -7.42 -9.59 -6.62
CA SER A 244 -6.15 -10.06 -7.17
C SER A 244 -6.30 -10.55 -8.62
N ASN A 245 -7.33 -11.37 -8.89
CA ASN A 245 -7.64 -11.85 -10.23
C ASN A 245 -7.97 -10.69 -11.19
N MET A 246 -8.78 -9.73 -10.75
CA MET A 246 -9.09 -8.53 -11.54
C MET A 246 -7.83 -7.74 -11.88
N CYS A 247 -6.92 -7.53 -10.92
CA CYS A 247 -5.63 -6.88 -11.17
C CYS A 247 -4.80 -7.67 -12.19
N GLY A 248 -4.74 -8.99 -12.06
CA GLY A 248 -4.08 -9.88 -13.02
C GLY A 248 -4.64 -9.77 -14.44
N MET A 249 -5.96 -9.61 -14.58
CA MET A 249 -6.61 -9.39 -15.88
C MET A 249 -6.23 -8.04 -16.51
N TYR A 250 -6.01 -6.99 -15.71
CA TYR A 250 -5.52 -5.71 -16.24
C TYR A 250 -4.05 -5.81 -16.68
N ILE A 251 -3.23 -6.53 -15.92
CA ILE A 251 -1.82 -6.77 -16.28
C ILE A 251 -1.72 -7.55 -17.60
N SER A 252 -2.53 -8.59 -17.79
CA SER A 252 -2.48 -9.41 -19.01
C SER A 252 -2.88 -8.65 -20.28
N GLN A 253 -3.60 -7.53 -20.14
CA GLN A 253 -3.89 -6.59 -21.23
C GLN A 253 -2.72 -5.63 -21.52
N ASN A 254 -1.54 -5.87 -20.94
CA ASN A 254 -0.33 -5.05 -21.01
C ASN A 254 -0.55 -3.59 -20.55
N ARG A 255 -1.55 -3.37 -19.68
CA ARG A 255 -1.70 -2.09 -18.98
C ARG A 255 -0.84 -2.15 -17.73
N LYS A 256 0.18 -1.30 -17.66
CA LYS A 256 0.94 -1.03 -16.42
C LYS A 256 0.27 0.04 -15.55
N GLU A 257 -0.68 0.76 -16.12
CA GLU A 257 -1.43 1.83 -15.47
C GLU A 257 -2.90 1.76 -15.91
N ILE A 258 -3.83 1.78 -14.94
CA ILE A 258 -5.26 1.95 -15.21
C ILE A 258 -5.58 3.44 -15.11
N ARG A 259 -6.28 3.95 -16.12
CA ARG A 259 -6.81 5.31 -16.20
C ARG A 259 -8.28 5.25 -16.61
N ASP A 260 -9.04 6.25 -16.18
CA ASP A 260 -10.37 6.49 -16.73
C ASP A 260 -10.30 6.64 -18.25
N LYS A 261 -11.34 6.18 -18.95
CA LYS A 261 -11.54 6.55 -20.35
C LYS A 261 -11.78 8.07 -20.39
N ALA A 262 -11.00 8.77 -21.20
CA ALA A 262 -11.16 10.20 -21.45
C ALA A 262 -12.54 10.51 -22.04
#